data_AF-A0A0E3LKC1-F1
#
_entry.id   AF-A0A0E3LKC1-F1
#
_cell.length_a   1.000
_cell.length_b   1.000
_cell.length_c   1.000
_cell.angle_alpha   90.00
_cell.angle_beta   90.00
_cell.angle_gamma   90.00
#
_symmetry.space_group_name_H-M   'P 1'
#
loop_
_entity.id
_entity.type
_entity.pdbx_description
1 polymer ?
#
loop_
_entity_poly.entity_id
_entity_poly.type
_entity_poly.pdbx_seq_one_letter_code
_entity_poly.pdbx_strand_id
1 'polypeptide(L)' 'MYHIIFVCKYRKVALEPISEELKQIRYELSKESNFEILEMETDKDHIHFLIKSEPKVSVLSIVRKLKQESTNRIWKTQKE' A
#
# COMPACT_ATOMS: atom_id res chain seq x y z
N MET A 1 -16.37 3.32 -0.70
CA MET A 1 -15.41 2.24 -0.99
C MET A 1 -14.63 2.63 -2.23
N TYR A 2 -13.37 2.25 -2.30
CA TYR A 2 -12.46 2.64 -3.37
C TYR A 2 -11.66 1.44 -3.84
N HIS A 3 -11.54 1.29 -5.16
CA HIS A 3 -10.55 0.40 -5.77
C HIS A 3 -9.33 1.23 -6.15
N ILE A 4 -8.20 0.97 -5.52
CA ILE A 4 -6.96 1.73 -5.72
C ILE A 4 -5.89 0.78 -6.24
N ILE A 5 -5.15 1.22 -7.26
CA ILE A 5 -4.08 0.44 -7.89
C ILE A 5 -2.79 1.23 -7.84
N PHE A 6 -1.74 0.63 -7.28
CA PHE A 6 -0.39 1.19 -7.32
C PHE A 6 0.49 0.38 -8.26
N VAL A 7 1.26 1.09 -9.09
CA VAL A 7 2.18 0.49 -10.06
C VAL A 7 3.61 0.87 -9.67
N CYS A 8 4.53 -0.09 -9.82
CA CYS A 8 5.96 0.13 -9.67
C CYS A 8 6.49 1.17 -10.66
N LYS A 9 7.51 1.93 -10.24
CA LYS A 9 8.16 2.89 -11.13
C LYS A 9 8.70 2.15 -12.36
N TYR A 10 8.32 2.62 -13.55
CA TYR A 10 8.63 1.98 -14.84
C TYR A 10 8.08 0.56 -15.02
N ARG A 11 7.05 0.16 -14.26
CA ARG A 11 6.49 -1.21 -14.31
C ARG A 11 7.55 -2.31 -14.09
N LYS A 12 8.57 -2.01 -13.28
CA LYS A 12 9.58 -3.00 -12.91
C LYS A 12 8.93 -4.11 -12.08
N VAL A 13 9.27 -5.36 -12.41
CA VAL A 13 8.92 -6.55 -11.64
C VAL A 13 9.80 -6.59 -10.39
N ALA A 14 9.41 -5.83 -9.36
CA ALA A 14 10.19 -5.61 -8.15
C ALA A 14 9.39 -5.92 -6.87
N LEU A 15 8.13 -6.36 -7.01
CA LEU A 15 7.25 -6.60 -5.87
C LEU A 15 7.40 -8.01 -5.29
N GLU A 16 7.67 -9.00 -6.13
CA GLU A 16 7.79 -10.41 -5.76
C GLU A 16 8.75 -10.66 -4.56
N PRO A 17 9.96 -10.08 -4.49
CA PRO A 17 10.85 -10.30 -3.35
C PRO A 17 10.42 -9.60 -2.06
N ILE A 18 9.53 -8.60 -2.14
CA ILE A 18 9.14 -7.74 -1.00
C ILE A 18 7.63 -7.80 -0.71
N SER A 19 6.89 -8.71 -1.35
CA SER A 19 5.43 -8.66 -1.37
C SER A 19 4.83 -8.82 0.01
N GLU A 20 5.30 -9.79 0.79
CA GLU A 20 4.79 -10.07 2.13
C GLU A 20 5.14 -8.97 3.12
N GLU A 21 6.39 -8.48 3.12
CA GLU A 21 6.80 -7.34 3.95
C GLU A 21 5.96 -6.09 3.63
N LEU A 22 5.75 -5.82 2.35
CA LEU A 22 4.96 -4.69 1.89
C LEU A 22 3.49 -4.80 2.27
N LYS A 23 2.89 -6.00 2.18
CA LYS A 23 1.53 -6.27 2.62
C LYS A 23 1.39 -6.04 4.13
N GLN A 24 2.34 -6.55 4.92
CA GLN A 24 2.37 -6.38 6.38
C GLN A 24 2.44 -4.90 6.78
N ILE A 25 3.37 -4.13 6.18
CA ILE A 25 3.50 -2.70 6.44
C ILE A 25 2.20 -1.95 6.11
N ARG A 26 1.57 -2.25 4.97
CA ARG A 26 0.33 -1.57 4.57
C ARG A 26 -0.84 -1.95 5.49
N TYR A 27 -0.87 -3.19 5.98
CA TYR A 27 -1.87 -3.63 6.95
C TYR A 27 -1.72 -2.89 8.28
N GLU A 28 -0.49 -2.76 8.80
CA GLU A 28 -0.20 -1.97 10.01
C GLU A 28 -0.60 -0.50 9.85
N LEU A 29 -0.25 0.12 8.72
CA LEU A 29 -0.65 1.49 8.40
C LEU A 29 -2.17 1.68 8.40
N SER A 30 -2.93 0.67 7.96
CA SER A 30 -4.39 0.72 7.96
C SER A 30 -4.98 0.64 9.37
N LYS A 31 -4.39 -0.16 10.28
CA LYS A 31 -4.81 -0.24 11.69
C LYS A 31 -4.68 1.08 12.43
N GLU A 32 -3.70 1.89 12.05
CA GLU A 32 -3.45 3.22 12.61
C GLU A 32 -4.19 4.34 11.86
N SER A 33 -5.23 4.01 11.08
CA SER A 33 -5.92 4.94 10.20
C SER A 33 -7.44 4.82 10.26
N ASN A 34 -8.13 5.86 9.79
CA ASN A 34 -9.60 5.88 9.66
C ASN A 34 -10.08 5.23 8.34
N PHE A 35 -9.36 4.21 7.86
CA PHE A 35 -9.73 3.40 6.70
C PHE A 35 -9.31 1.95 6.90
N GLU A 36 -10.05 1.04 6.29
CA GLU A 36 -9.87 -0.40 6.34
C GLU A 36 -9.52 -0.92 4.94
N ILE A 37 -8.52 -1.81 4.88
CA ILE A 37 -8.21 -2.56 3.66
C ILE A 37 -8.98 -3.87 3.72
N LEU A 38 -9.98 -4.01 2.85
CA LEU A 38 -10.81 -5.21 2.75
C LEU A 38 -10.10 -6.31 1.96
N GLU A 39 -9.42 -5.92 0.87
CA GLU A 39 -8.65 -6.83 0.03
C GLU A 39 -7.34 -6.16 -0.41
N MET A 40 -6.28 -6.96 -0.51
CA MET A 40 -4.95 -6.53 -0.96
C MET A 40 -4.28 -7.63 -1.78
N GLU A 41 -4.27 -7.46 -3.10
CA GLU A 41 -3.68 -8.42 -4.02
C GLU A 41 -2.50 -7.84 -4.78
N THR A 42 -1.40 -8.61 -4.84
CA THR A 42 -0.14 -8.21 -5.46
C THR A 42 0.09 -9.03 -6.72
N ASP A 43 0.43 -8.35 -7.81
CA ASP A 43 0.94 -8.95 -9.03
C ASP A 43 2.44 -8.56 -9.20
N LYS A 44 3.05 -8.89 -10.32
CA LYS A 44 4.47 -8.70 -10.63
C LYS A 44 4.94 -7.25 -10.46
N ASP A 45 4.18 -6.29 -10.98
CA ASP A 45 4.57 -4.88 -11.06
C ASP A 45 3.52 -3.91 -10.49
N HIS A 46 2.40 -4.41 -9.96
CA HIS A 46 1.34 -3.60 -9.39
C HIS A 46 0.59 -4.29 -8.25
N ILE A 47 -0.17 -3.52 -7.47
CA ILE A 47 -0.94 -3.99 -6.32
C ILE A 47 -2.32 -3.35 -6.34
N HIS A 48 -3.35 -4.17 -6.14
CA HIS A 48 -4.75 -3.80 -6.04
C HIS A 48 -5.19 -3.72 -4.58
N PHE A 49 -6.03 -2.73 -4.29
CA PHE A 49 -6.64 -2.50 -2.98
C PHE A 49 -8.14 -2.34 -3.11
N LEU A 50 -8.90 -3.03 -2.27
CA LEU A 50 -10.27 -2.68 -1.96
C LEU A 50 -10.30 -1.99 -0.59
N ILE A 51 -10.64 -0.70 -0.56
CA ILE A 51 -10.60 0.12 0.66
C ILE A 51 -11.98 0.63 1.03
N LYS A 52 -12.30 0.51 2.32
CA LYS A 52 -13.45 1.16 2.95
C LYS A 52 -12.93 2.26 3.86
N SER A 53 -13.39 3.50 3.68
CA SER A 53 -13.02 4.61 4.55
C SER A 53 -14.25 5.33 5.06
N GLU A 54 -14.07 6.09 6.13
CA GLU A 54 -15.07 7.07 6.55
C GLU A 54 -15.22 8.19 5.50
N PRO A 55 -16.42 8.78 5.34
CA PRO A 55 -16.66 9.81 4.32
C PRO A 55 -15.78 11.06 4.42
N LYS A 56 -15.33 11.41 5.63
CA LYS A 56 -14.44 12.57 5.87
C LYS A 56 -12.98 12.32 5.47
N VAL A 57 -12.60 11.07 5.22
CA VAL A 57 -11.22 10.72 4.88
C VAL A 57 -11.01 10.92 3.39
N SER A 58 -10.11 11.83 3.03
CA SER A 58 -9.78 12.07 1.63
C SER A 58 -9.03 10.89 1.03
N VAL A 59 -9.38 10.52 -0.20
CA VAL A 59 -8.66 9.48 -0.96
C VAL A 59 -7.17 9.84 -1.10
N LEU A 60 -6.85 11.12 -1.30
CA LEU A 60 -5.48 11.61 -1.35
C LEU A 60 -4.68 11.24 -0.09
N SER A 61 -5.27 11.40 1.10
CA SER A 61 -4.59 11.05 2.36
C SER A 61 -4.32 9.55 2.47
N ILE A 62 -5.26 8.71 2.04
CA ILE A 62 -5.12 7.25 2.00
C ILE A 62 -3.97 6.88 1.07
N VAL A 63 -3.96 7.43 -0.15
CA VAL A 63 -2.91 7.18 -1.15
C VAL A 63 -1.55 7.63 -0.62
N ARG A 64 -1.48 8.81 0.02
CA ARG A 64 -0.21 9.32 0.57
C ARG A 64 0.32 8.39 1.65
N LYS A 65 -0.53 7.95 2.58
CA LYS A 65 -0.13 7.00 3.64
C LYS A 65 0.33 5.66 3.05
N LEU A 66 -0.51 5.03 2.24
CA LEU A 66 -0.23 3.70 1.70
C LEU A 66 0.92 3.67 0.71
N LYS A 67 1.16 4.73 -0.07
CA LYS A 67 2.25 4.76 -1.07
C LYS A 67 3.54 5.33 -0.49
N GLN A 68 3.49 6.55 0.05
CA GLN A 68 4.70 7.27 0.44
C GLN A 68 5.30 6.69 1.72
N GLU A 69 4.47 6.41 2.73
CA GLU A 69 4.95 5.90 4.02
C GLU A 69 5.46 4.47 3.91
N SER A 70 4.73 3.58 3.22
CA SER A 70 5.19 2.20 2.99
C SER A 70 6.49 2.15 2.20
N THR A 71 6.65 2.99 1.18
CA THR A 71 7.92 3.13 0.44
C THR A 71 9.04 3.52 1.40
N ASN A 72 8.85 4.54 2.24
CA ASN A 72 9.86 4.97 3.20
C ASN A 72 10.27 3.84 4.16
N ARG A 73 9.30 3.09 4.70
CA ARG A 73 9.55 1.98 5.62
C ARG A 73 10.39 0.88 4.97
N ILE A 74 10.02 0.42 3.76
CA ILE A 74 10.77 -0.61 3.03
C ILE A 74 12.20 -0.18 2.71
N TRP A 75 12.39 1.06 2.25
CA TRP A 75 13.73 1.56 1.95
C TRP A 75 14.65 1.63 3.16
N LYS A 76 14.09 1.66 4.38
CA LYS A 76 14.87 1.60 5.61
C LYS A 76 15.20 0.15 5.97
N THR A 77 14.24 -0.78 5.88
CA THR A 77 14.50 -2.20 6.14
C THR A 77 15.54 -2.79 5.19
N GLN A 78 15.53 -2.40 3.92
CA GLN A 78 16.41 -2.95 2.88
C GLN A 78 17.82 -2.33 2.86
N LYS A 79 18.13 -1.41 3.78
CA LYS A 79 19.46 -0.76 3.88
C LYS A 79 20.35 -1.38 4.95
N GLU A 80 19.83 -2.32 5.74
CA GLU A 80 20.59 -3.17 6.66
C GLU A 80 20.97 -4.48 5.99
#